data_AF-A0A2T2URL3-F1
#
_entry.id   AF-A0A2T2URL3-F1
#
_cell.length_a   1.000
_cell.length_b   1.000
_cell.length_c   1.000
_cell.angle_alpha   90.00
_cell.angle_beta   90.00
_cell.angle_gamma   90.00
#
_symmetry.space_group_name_H-M   'P 1'
#
loop_
_entity.id
_entity.type
_entity.pdbx_description
1 polymer ?
#
loop_
_entity_poly.entity_id
_entity_poly.type
_entity_poly.pdbx_seq_one_letter_code
_entity_poly.pdbx_strand_id
1 'polypeptide(L)' 'MSASPSEREHPSRKDAKRLCERYDEDQIVIFFVDRNTKEMGNAFYGRNEDLLERTRKMVEVLYENMKSYVTSNAQR' A
#
# COMPACT_ATOMS: atom_id res chain seq x y z
N MET A 1 28.64 -1.06 17.29
CA MET A 1 27.95 -1.92 16.31
C MET A 1 26.81 -1.11 15.74
N SER A 2 27.01 -0.55 14.55
CA SER A 2 26.00 0.23 13.85
C SER A 2 24.91 -0.74 13.43
N ALA A 3 23.68 -0.56 13.93
CA ALA A 3 22.54 -1.27 13.37
C ALA A 3 22.49 -0.93 11.88
N SER A 4 22.77 -1.92 11.02
CA SER A 4 22.44 -1.82 9.60
C SER A 4 20.98 -1.38 9.53
N PRO A 5 20.62 -0.38 8.71
CA PRO A 5 19.23 0.06 8.59
C PRO A 5 18.47 -1.17 8.13
N SER A 6 17.75 -1.80 9.06
CA SER A 6 16.92 -2.96 8.81
C SER A 6 16.14 -2.68 7.54
N GLU A 7 16.17 -3.61 6.59
CA GLU A 7 15.14 -3.73 5.57
C GLU A 7 13.81 -3.44 6.26
N ARG A 8 13.27 -2.23 6.07
CA ARG A 8 11.99 -1.89 6.69
C ARG A 8 11.01 -2.74 5.92
N GLU A 9 10.59 -3.83 6.54
CA GLU A 9 9.61 -4.77 5.99
C GLU A 9 8.45 -3.95 5.43
N HIS A 10 8.18 -4.12 4.13
CA HIS A 10 7.10 -3.40 3.48
C HIS A 10 5.78 -3.71 4.19
N PRO A 11 4.84 -2.75 4.27
CA PRO A 11 3.53 -3.02 4.84
C PRO A 11 2.93 -4.28 4.23
N SER A 12 2.57 -5.23 5.09
CA SER A 12 2.08 -6.55 4.70
C SER A 12 0.56 -6.63 4.86
N ARG A 13 -0.03 -7.74 4.37
CA ARG A 13 -1.42 -8.08 4.70
C ARG A 13 -1.65 -8.17 6.22
N LYS A 14 -0.65 -8.59 7.01
CA LYS A 14 -0.75 -8.65 8.48
C LYS A 14 -0.85 -7.25 9.09
N ASP A 15 -0.12 -6.28 8.55
CA ASP A 15 -0.21 -4.89 9.00
C ASP A 15 -1.58 -4.29 8.68
N ALA A 16 -2.08 -4.53 7.46
CA ALA A 16 -3.42 -4.11 7.07
C ALA A 16 -4.51 -4.75 7.96
N LYS A 17 -4.37 -6.04 8.29
CA LYS A 17 -5.26 -6.74 9.23
C LYS A 17 -5.24 -6.10 10.62
N ARG A 18 -4.06 -5.82 11.18
CA ARG A 18 -3.91 -5.18 12.49
C ARG A 18 -4.55 -3.80 12.53
N LEU A 19 -4.44 -3.01 11.46
CA LEU A 19 -5.09 -1.70 11.38
C LEU A 19 -6.61 -1.82 11.27
N CYS A 20 -7.10 -2.78 10.49
CA CYS A 20 -8.53 -3.06 10.33
C CYS A 20 -9.16 -3.43 11.68
N GLU A 21 -8.50 -4.26 12.49
CA GLU A 21 -8.94 -4.60 13.85
C GLU A 21 -8.83 -3.41 14.81
N ARG A 22 -7.74 -2.63 14.73
CA ARG A 22 -7.49 -1.48 15.61
C ARG A 22 -8.51 -0.37 15.45
N TYR A 23 -8.93 -0.08 14.23
CA TYR A 23 -9.86 1.00 13.92
C TYR A 23 -11.31 0.52 13.79
N ASP A 24 -11.55 -0.78 13.95
CA ASP A 24 -12.84 -1.44 13.70
C ASP A 24 -13.44 -1.09 12.33
N GLU A 25 -12.59 -1.12 11.31
CA GLU A 25 -12.99 -0.86 9.93
C GLU A 25 -13.32 -2.17 9.21
N ASP A 26 -14.17 -2.12 8.21
CA ASP A 26 -14.47 -3.31 7.38
C ASP A 26 -13.36 -3.62 6.37
N GLN A 27 -12.63 -2.59 5.94
CA GLN A 27 -11.55 -2.66 4.97
C GLN A 27 -10.45 -1.63 5.24
N ILE A 28 -9.20 -2.02 4.99
CA ILE A 28 -8.05 -1.13 5.00
C ILE A 28 -7.22 -1.35 3.74
N VAL A 29 -6.81 -0.24 3.14
CA VAL A 29 -5.81 -0.19 2.08
C VAL A 29 -4.65 0.67 2.56
N ILE A 30 -3.43 0.13 2.50
CA ILE A 30 -2.20 0.85 2.80
C ILE A 30 -1.49 1.10 1.48
N PHE A 31 -1.20 2.36 1.18
CA PHE A 31 -0.29 2.74 0.10
C PHE A 31 1.05 3.12 0.71
N PHE A 32 2.14 2.71 0.07
CA PHE A 32 3.48 3.10 0.50
C PHE A 32 4.38 3.36 -0.71
N VAL A 33 5.44 4.13 -0.47
CA VAL A 33 6.52 4.36 -1.41
C VAL A 33 7.79 3.85 -0.76
N ASP A 34 8.43 2.85 -1.37
CA ASP A 34 9.75 2.41 -0.98
C ASP A 34 10.75 3.48 -1.45
N ARG A 35 11.47 4.09 -0.50
CA ARG A 35 12.46 5.12 -0.80
C ARG A 35 13.72 4.58 -1.46
N ASN A 36 14.04 3.31 -1.24
CA ASN A 36 15.22 2.65 -1.77
C ASN A 36 15.00 2.23 -3.22
N THR A 37 13.88 1.57 -3.51
CA THR A 37 13.54 1.13 -4.88
C THR A 37 12.84 2.21 -5.68
N LYS A 38 12.31 3.26 -5.02
CA LYS A 38 11.40 4.27 -5.59
C LYS A 38 10.12 3.68 -6.17
N GLU A 39 9.80 2.44 -5.79
CA GLU A 39 8.56 1.79 -6.19
C GLU A 39 7.44 2.16 -5.24
N MET A 40 6.25 2.35 -5.81
CA MET A 40 5.03 2.39 -5.02
C MET A 40 4.58 0.95 -4.75
N GLY A 41 3.87 0.74 -3.67
CA GLY A 41 3.30 -0.55 -3.33
C GLY A 41 2.02 -0.38 -2.54
N ASN A 42 1.30 -1.47 -2.36
CA ASN A 42 0.08 -1.47 -1.56
C ASN A 42 -0.10 -2.78 -0.80
N ALA A 43 -0.86 -2.70 0.29
CA ALA A 43 -1.30 -3.84 1.07
C ALA A 43 -2.79 -3.67 1.41
N PHE A 44 -3.52 -4.79 1.43
CA PHE A 44 -4.96 -4.79 1.61
C PHE A 44 -5.39 -5.82 2.63
N TYR A 45 -6.41 -5.48 3.41
CA TYR A 45 -7.19 -6.43 4.18
C TYR A 45 -8.65 -5.97 4.24
N GLY A 46 -9.58 -6.91 4.17
CA GLY A 46 -11.00 -6.66 4.34
C GLY A 46 -11.70 -7.91 4.88
N ARG A 47 -12.75 -7.69 5.69
CA ARG A 47 -13.58 -8.77 6.25
C ARG A 47 -14.53 -9.36 5.19
N ASN A 48 -14.94 -8.55 4.22
CA ASN A 48 -15.77 -8.94 3.08
C ASN A 48 -14.91 -9.07 1.81
N GLU A 49 -14.81 -10.28 1.27
CA GLU A 49 -13.97 -10.59 0.10
C GLU A 49 -14.49 -9.97 -1.20
N ASP A 50 -15.80 -9.94 -1.42
CA ASP A 50 -16.42 -9.36 -2.62
C ASP A 50 -16.15 -7.85 -2.70
N LEU A 51 -16.32 -7.16 -1.57
CA LEU A 51 -16.00 -5.74 -1.48
C LEU A 51 -14.49 -5.52 -1.68
N LEU A 52 -13.65 -6.42 -1.17
CA LEU A 52 -12.19 -6.30 -1.26
C LEU A 52 -11.72 -6.42 -2.71
N GLU A 53 -12.31 -7.34 -3.47
CA GLU A 53 -12.01 -7.49 -4.90
C GLU A 53 -12.41 -6.24 -5.70
N ARG A 54 -13.59 -5.67 -5.41
CA ARG A 54 -14.05 -4.42 -6.05
C ARG A 54 -13.11 -3.25 -5.70
N THR A 55 -12.74 -3.12 -4.44
CA THR A 55 -11.79 -2.10 -3.97
C THR A 55 -10.42 -2.27 -4.63
N ARG A 56 -9.93 -3.50 -4.80
CA ARG A 56 -8.64 -3.77 -5.48
C ARG A 56 -8.65 -3.24 -6.92
N LYS A 57 -9.71 -3.51 -7.70
CA LYS A 57 -9.84 -3.02 -9.07
C LYS A 57 -9.85 -1.48 -9.14
N MET A 58 -10.54 -0.82 -8.22
CA MET A 58 -10.52 0.64 -8.14
C MET A 58 -9.13 1.17 -7.77
N VAL A 59 -8.47 0.53 -6.81
CA VAL A 59 -7.15 0.94 -6.36
C VAL A 59 -6.09 0.75 -7.44
N GLU A 60 -6.17 -0.31 -8.25
CA GLU A 60 -5.29 -0.49 -9.41
C GLU A 60 -5.39 0.69 -10.40
N VAL A 61 -6.61 1.16 -10.69
CA VAL A 61 -6.81 2.34 -11.56
C VAL A 61 -6.19 3.59 -10.93
N LEU A 62 -6.41 3.82 -9.63
CA LEU A 62 -5.83 4.97 -8.92
C LEU A 62 -4.31 4.88 -8.83
N TYR A 63 -3.78 3.68 -8.64
CA TYR A 63 -2.37 3.39 -8.53
C TYR A 63 -1.63 3.67 -9.85
N GLU A 64 -2.17 3.21 -10.98
CA GLU A 64 -1.61 3.53 -12.30
C GLU A 64 -1.63 5.04 -12.56
N ASN A 65 -2.72 5.73 -12.22
CA ASN A 65 -2.80 7.19 -12.33
C ASN A 65 -1.76 7.91 -11.45
N MET A 66 -1.57 7.47 -10.20
CA MET A 66 -0.55 8.02 -9.31
C MET A 66 0.87 7.77 -9.86
N LYS A 67 1.14 6.57 -10.38
CA LYS A 67 2.42 6.23 -11.00
C LYS A 67 2.71 7.11 -12.21
N SER A 68 1.73 7.32 -13.09
CA SER A 68 1.85 8.24 -14.23
C SER A 68 2.10 9.69 -13.78
N TYR A 69 1.41 10.16 -12.74
CA TYR A 69 1.60 11.51 -12.20
C TYR A 69 2.99 11.72 -11.60
N VAL A 70 3.49 10.76 -10.82
CA VAL A 70 4.84 10.82 -10.24
C VAL A 70 5.90 10.77 -11.34
N THR A 71 5.74 9.91 -12.34
CA THR A 71 6.70 9.75 -13.44
C THR A 71 6.79 11.00 -14.32
N SER A 72 5.65 11.61 -14.66
CA SER A 72 5.59 12.83 -15.48
C SER A 72 6.15 14.06 -14.77
N ASN A 73 5.98 14.18 -13.46
CA ASN A 73 6.56 15.27 -12.68
C ASN A 73 8.01 15.04 -12.26
N ALA A 74 8.51 13.80 -12.23
CA ALA A 74 9.92 13.51 -11.99
C ALA A 74 10.83 13.85 -13.19
N GLN A 75 10.25 14.12 -14.36
CA GLN A 75 10.96 14.53 -15.58
C GLN A 75 10.97 16.06 -15.81
N ARG A 76 10.31 16.83 -14.93
CA ARG A 76 10.36 18.29 -14.90
C ARG A 76 11.37 18.76 -13.88
#